data_AF-A0A357J1C6-F1
#
_entry.id   AF-A0A357J1C6-F1
#
_cell.length_a   1.000
_cell.length_b   1.000
_cell.length_c   1.000
_cell.angle_alpha   90.00
_cell.angle_beta   90.00
_cell.angle_gamma   90.00
#
_symmetry.space_group_name_H-M   'P 1'
#
loop_
_entity.id
_entity.type
_entity.pdbx_description
1 polymer ?
#
loop_
_entity_poly.entity_id
_entity_poly.type
_entity_poly.pdbx_seq_one_letter_code
_entity_poly.pdbx_strand_id
1 'polypeptide(L)' 'MIINHNMSAINAHKALKFNVWETDKSMEKLSSGMRINTAGDDPSGLAVSEKMRTQIQGLRQAERNTEDG' A
#
# COMPACT_ATOMS: atom_id res chain seq x y z
N MET A 1 -19.00 27.39 -30.56
CA MET A 1 -19.36 26.88 -29.22
C MET A 1 -20.07 25.56 -29.44
N ILE A 2 -19.47 24.43 -29.04
CA ILE A 2 -20.08 23.11 -29.26
C ILE A 2 -20.86 22.74 -27.99
N ILE A 3 -22.18 22.66 -28.09
CA ILE A 3 -23.08 22.41 -26.95
C ILE A 3 -23.11 20.92 -26.57
N ASN A 4 -22.74 20.02 -27.48
CA ASN A 4 -22.86 18.57 -27.30
C ASN A 4 -21.80 17.93 -26.41
N HIS A 5 -20.65 18.57 -26.19
CA HIS A 5 -19.58 18.03 -25.35
C HIS A 5 -18.92 19.14 -24.53
N ASN A 6 -18.95 18.96 -23.22
CA ASN A 6 -18.31 19.87 -22.27
C ASN A 6 -16.91 19.36 -21.92
N MET A 7 -15.91 19.79 -22.70
CA MET A 7 -14.52 19.39 -22.51
C MET A 7 -13.96 19.80 -21.13
N SER A 8 -14.41 20.94 -20.58
CA SER A 8 -14.00 21.40 -19.25
C SER A 8 -14.53 20.46 -18.15
N ALA A 9 -15.79 20.02 -18.26
CA ALA A 9 -16.36 19.04 -17.33
C ALA A 9 -15.65 17.68 -17.42
N ILE A 10 -15.33 17.21 -18.63
CA ILE A 10 -14.58 15.96 -18.84
C ILE A 10 -13.18 16.05 -18.21
N ASN A 11 -12.49 17.17 -18.37
CA ASN A 11 -11.17 17.35 -17.77
C ASN A 11 -11.24 17.41 -16.24
N ALA A 12 -12.20 18.14 -15.68
CA ALA A 12 -12.45 18.18 -14.24
C ALA A 12 -12.77 16.80 -13.67
N HIS A 13 -13.59 16.00 -14.37
CA HIS A 13 -13.90 14.63 -13.96
C HIS A 13 -12.68 13.71 -14.02
N LYS A 14 -11.80 13.85 -15.02
CA LYS A 14 -10.53 13.10 -15.07
C LYS A 14 -9.64 13.44 -13.88
N ALA A 15 -9.45 14.73 -13.58
CA ALA A 15 -8.68 15.16 -12.41
C ALA A 15 -9.28 14.64 -11.09
N LEU A 16 -10.61 14.73 -10.94
CA LEU A 16 -11.33 14.18 -9.80
C LEU A 16 -11.09 12.68 -9.64
N LYS A 17 -11.16 11.90 -10.73
CA LYS A 17 -10.92 10.46 -10.70
C LYS A 17 -9.54 10.11 -10.14
N PHE A 18 -8.49 10.82 -10.56
CA PHE A 18 -7.14 10.59 -10.02
C PHE A 18 -7.04 11.01 -8.54
N ASN A 19 -7.63 12.15 -8.16
CA ASN A 19 -7.64 12.60 -6.77
C ASN A 19 -8.37 11.64 -5.83
N VAL A 20 -9.50 11.07 -6.26
CA VAL A 20 -10.22 10.05 -5.50
C VAL A 20 -9.35 8.82 -5.31
N TRP A 21 -8.69 8.34 -6.38
CA TRP A 21 -7.81 7.18 -6.27
C TRP A 21 -6.65 7.38 -5.29
N GLU A 22 -5.99 8.55 -5.31
CA GLU A 22 -4.93 8.87 -4.36
C GLU A 22 -5.45 8.99 -2.91
N THR A 23 -6.68 9.50 -2.74
CA THR A 23 -7.33 9.58 -1.43
C THR A 23 -7.66 8.19 -0.89
N ASP A 24 -8.21 7.31 -1.72
CA ASP A 24 -8.52 5.93 -1.36
C ASP A 24 -7.25 5.16 -0.95
N LYS A 25 -6.17 5.34 -1.71
CA LYS A 25 -4.87 4.75 -1.39
C LYS A 25 -4.30 5.27 -0.07
N SER A 26 -4.47 6.56 0.22
CA SER A 26 -4.07 7.15 1.49
C SER A 26 -4.90 6.61 2.66
N MET A 27 -6.21 6.47 2.47
CA MET A 27 -7.12 5.87 3.44
C MET A 27 -6.75 4.41 3.73
N GLU A 28 -6.38 3.64 2.70
CA GLU A 28 -5.94 2.26 2.84
C GLU A 28 -4.71 2.14 3.75
N LYS A 29 -3.71 3.02 3.57
CA LYS A 29 -2.50 3.06 4.40
C LYS A 29 -2.77 3.52 5.83
N LEU A 30 -3.69 4.48 6.00
CA LEU A 30 -4.13 4.92 7.32
C LEU A 30 -4.86 3.81 8.07
N SER A 31 -5.74 3.08 7.38
CA SER A 31 -6.52 2.00 7.98
C SER A 31 -5.67 0.77 8.31
N SER A 32 -4.67 0.44 7.49
CA SER A 32 -3.77 -0.69 7.76
C SER A 32 -2.69 -0.36 8.78
N GLY A 33 -2.36 0.93 8.94
CA GLY A 33 -1.20 1.40 9.70
C GLY A 33 0.15 1.03 9.05
N MET A 34 0.14 0.46 7.84
CA MET A 34 1.34 0.03 7.13
C MET A 34 1.62 0.97 5.96
N ARG A 35 2.90 1.31 5.78
CA ARG A 35 3.35 2.16 4.66
C ARG A 35 3.22 1.45 3.30
N ILE A 36 3.46 0.13 3.29
CA ILE A 36 3.42 -0.73 2.10
C ILE A 36 2.32 -1.76 2.35
N ASN A 37 1.21 -1.64 1.64
CA ASN A 37 0.09 -2.60 1.72
C ASN A 37 0.12 -3.60 0.58
N THR A 38 0.56 -3.17 -0.61
CA THR A 38 0.57 -4.00 -1.82
C THR A 38 1.97 -4.09 -2.43
N ALA A 39 2.23 -5.17 -3.16
CA ALA A 39 3.47 -5.33 -3.92
C ALA A 39 3.63 -4.27 -5.02
N GLY A 40 2.54 -3.63 -5.45
CA GLY A 40 2.57 -2.54 -6.43
C GLY A 40 3.09 -1.22 -5.87
N ASP A 41 3.07 -1.04 -4.54
CA ASP A 41 3.55 0.19 -3.90
C ASP A 41 5.07 0.24 -3.81
N ASP A 42 5.69 -0.86 -3.38
CA ASP A 42 7.13 -1.01 -3.21
C ASP A 42 7.50 -2.50 -3.16
N PRO A 43 7.75 -3.14 -4.32
CA PRO A 43 8.03 -4.57 -4.38
C PRO A 43 9.29 -4.94 -3.57
N SER A 44 10.33 -4.11 -3.65
CA SER A 44 11.60 -4.33 -2.95
C SER A 44 11.45 -4.14 -1.44
N GLY A 45 10.78 -3.07 -1.02
CA GLY A 45 10.51 -2.80 0.40
C GLY A 45 9.60 -3.84 1.03
N LEU A 46 8.63 -4.39 0.28
CA LEU A 46 7.81 -5.50 0.74
C LEU A 46 8.64 -6.77 0.92
N ALA A 47 9.47 -7.12 -0.07
CA ALA A 47 10.33 -8.32 0.00
C ALA A 47 11.31 -8.28 1.18
N VAL A 48 11.92 -7.12 1.45
CA VAL A 48 12.80 -6.93 2.62
C VAL A 48 12.00 -7.03 3.91
N SER A 49 10.79 -6.45 3.97
CA SER A 49 9.91 -6.52 5.14
C SER A 49 9.50 -7.95 5.46
N GLU A 50 9.16 -8.75 4.46
CA GLU A 50 8.84 -10.17 4.62
C GLU A 50 10.06 -11.00 5.03
N LYS A 51 11.24 -10.72 4.45
CA LYS A 51 12.50 -11.34 4.88
C LYS A 51 12.77 -11.07 6.37
N MET A 52 12.61 -9.84 6.82
CA MET A 52 12.80 -9.49 8.24
C MET A 52 11.75 -10.18 9.12
N ARG A 53 10.47 -10.19 8.71
CA ARG A 53 9.41 -10.91 9.44
C ARG A 53 9.74 -12.40 9.62
N THR A 54 10.25 -13.04 8.56
CA THR A 54 10.70 -14.44 8.59
C THR A 54 11.88 -14.63 9.55
N GLN A 55 12.87 -13.73 9.52
CA GLN A 55 14.02 -13.78 10.44
C GLN A 55 13.58 -13.64 11.90
N ILE A 56 12.67 -12.70 12.20
CA ILE A 56 12.13 -12.50 13.56
C ILE A 56 11.41 -13.77 14.04
N GLN A 57 10.61 -14.41 13.20
CA GLN A 57 9.94 -15.66 13.55
C GLN A 57 10.94 -16.79 13.82
N GLY A 58 11.99 -16.90 12.98
CA GLY A 58 13.07 -17.87 13.19
C GLY A 58 13.81 -17.65 14.50
N LEU A 59 14.15 -16.40 14.82
CA LEU A 59 14.81 -16.04 16.08
C LEU A 59 13.93 -16.37 17.29
N ARG A 60 12.62 -16.06 17.25
CA ARG A 60 11.68 -16.41 18.32
C ARG A 60 11.54 -17.91 18.53
N GLN A 61 11.66 -18.72 17.47
CA GLN A 61 11.67 -20.17 17.60
C GLN A 61 12.99 -20.66 18.22
N ALA A 62 14.12 -20.10 17.81
CA ALA A 62 15.43 -20.43 18.38
C ALA A 62 15.50 -20.09 19.87
N GLU A 63 14.92 -18.96 20.28
CA GLU A 63 14.78 -18.55 21.69
C GLU A 63 13.99 -19.60 22.48
N ARG A 64 12.78 -19.96 22.04
CA ARG A 64 11.98 -21.02 22.69
C ARG A 64 12.71 -22.35 22.77
N ASN A 65 13.37 -22.77 21.69
CA ASN A 65 14.16 -24.01 21.68
C ASN A 65 15.33 -23.98 22.68
N THR A 66 15.85 -22.79 22.99
CA THR A 66 16.93 -22.60 23.99
C THR A 66 16.38 -22.58 25.41
N GLU A 67 15.15 -22.10 25.62
CA GLU A 67 14.46 -22.13 26.91
C GLU A 67 13.95 -23.54 27.28
N ASP A 68 13.55 -24.32 26.27
CA ASP A 68 13.06 -25.69 26.42
C ASP A 68 14.19 -26.74 26.59
N GLY A 69 15.43 -26.38 26.22
CA GLY A 69 16.60 -27.27 26.20
C GLY A 69 17.47 -27.17 27.45
#